data_AF-A0A3M2HFX2-F1
#
_entry.id   AF-A0A3M2HFX2-F1
#
_cell.length_a   1.000
_cell.length_b   1.000
_cell.length_c   1.000
_cell.angle_alpha   90.00
_cell.angle_beta   90.00
_cell.angle_gamma   90.00
#
_symmetry.space_group_name_H-M   'P 1'
#
loop_
_entity.id
_entity.type
_entity.pdbx_description
1 polymer ?
#
loop_
_entity_poly.entity_id
_entity_poly.type
_entity_poly.pdbx_seq_one_letter_code
_entity_poly.pdbx_strand_id
1 'polypeptide(L)'
;MADDAPPILPEVRLVRPGDCLRLCRCGASSALPDCNRTCAEALRLTAEREQRLLLCRCGRSADLPYCDGSHSPPAPGLGDKWRRFIGKA
;
A
#
# COMPACT_ATOMS: atom_id res chain seq x y z
N MET A 1 -0.07 27.41 -1.25
CA MET A 1 1.04 26.64 -1.87
C MET A 1 0.71 25.19 -1.61
N ALA A 2 -0.05 24.55 -2.51
CA ALA A 2 -0.56 23.20 -2.28
C ALA A 2 0.47 22.18 -2.74
N ASP A 3 1.13 21.55 -1.77
CA ASP A 3 1.81 20.26 -1.78
C ASP A 3 2.13 19.64 -3.16
N ASP A 4 3.31 19.97 -3.72
CA ASP A 4 3.97 19.24 -4.81
C ASP A 4 4.56 17.89 -4.36
N ALA A 5 4.08 17.33 -3.24
CA ALA A 5 4.54 16.03 -2.77
C ALA A 5 4.09 14.95 -3.77
N PRO A 6 5.00 14.08 -4.25
CA PRO A 6 4.63 13.01 -5.17
C PRO A 6 3.57 12.10 -4.53
N PRO A 7 2.62 11.57 -5.32
CA PRO A 7 1.59 10.70 -4.78
C PRO A 7 2.22 9.47 -4.11
N ILE A 8 1.70 9.12 -2.93
CA ILE A 8 2.13 7.89 -2.24
C ILE A 8 1.56 6.69 -3.00
N LEU A 9 2.41 6.03 -3.76
CA LEU A 9 2.08 4.81 -4.50
C LEU A 9 2.34 3.56 -3.66
N PRO A 10 1.60 2.46 -3.90
CA PRO A 10 1.88 1.17 -3.27
C PRO A 10 3.26 0.63 -3.66
N GLU A 11 3.80 -0.26 -2.83
CA GLU A 11 5.00 -1.03 -3.16
C GLU A 11 4.62 -2.32 -3.88
N VAL A 12 5.31 -2.65 -4.97
CA VAL A 12 5.27 -3.98 -5.58
C VAL A 12 6.49 -4.76 -5.12
N ARG A 13 6.30 -5.76 -4.27
CA ARG A 13 7.37 -6.58 -3.71
C ARG A 13 7.36 -7.97 -4.33
N LEU A 14 8.44 -8.36 -5.01
CA LEU A 14 8.66 -9.75 -5.40
C LEU A 14 9.08 -10.53 -4.16
N VAL A 15 8.39 -11.62 -3.86
CA VAL A 15 8.74 -12.56 -2.79
C VAL A 15 9.00 -13.93 -3.39
N ARG A 16 9.91 -14.69 -2.79
CA ARG A 16 10.33 -16.04 -3.19
C ARG A 16 9.94 -17.06 -2.12
N PRO A 17 9.88 -18.37 -2.45
CA PRO A 17 9.64 -19.41 -1.47
C PRO A 17 10.60 -19.32 -0.28
N GLY A 18 10.07 -19.35 0.94
CA GLY A 18 10.85 -19.25 2.18
C GLY A 18 11.06 -17.83 2.71
N ASP A 19 10.77 -16.79 1.92
CA ASP A 19 10.86 -15.41 2.40
C ASP A 19 9.91 -15.20 3.58
N CYS A 20 10.44 -14.66 4.67
CA CYS A 20 9.68 -14.39 5.89
C CYS A 20 9.51 -12.89 6.08
N LEU A 21 8.31 -12.40 5.81
CA LEU A 21 7.94 -10.99 5.87
C LEU A 21 7.21 -10.67 7.17
N ARG A 22 7.39 -9.42 7.62
CA ARG A 22 6.59 -8.83 8.70
C ARG A 22 5.92 -7.56 8.20
N LEU A 23 4.65 -7.67 7.86
CA LEU A 23 3.89 -6.61 7.22
C LEU A 23 2.96 -5.92 8.23
N CYS A 24 2.79 -4.61 8.08
CA CYS A 24 1.99 -3.80 8.98
C CYS A 24 0.48 -4.01 8.75
N ARG A 25 -0.22 -4.40 9.81
CA ARG A 25 -1.71 -4.41 9.86
C ARG A 25 -2.30 -3.35 10.77
N CYS A 26 -1.53 -2.83 11.72
CA CYS A 26 -2.03 -1.88 12.73
C CYS A 26 -2.21 -0.45 12.19
N GLY A 27 -1.68 -0.14 10.99
CA GLY A 27 -1.75 1.21 10.40
C GLY A 27 -0.82 2.24 11.05
N ALA A 28 -0.25 1.98 12.23
CA ALA A 28 0.59 2.90 12.99
C ALA A 28 2.10 2.82 12.69
N SER A 29 2.52 1.95 11.78
CA SER A 29 3.94 1.83 11.43
C SER A 29 4.45 3.09 10.72
N SER A 30 5.55 3.66 11.19
CA SER A 30 6.29 4.70 10.47
C SER A 30 7.09 4.16 9.27
N ALA A 31 7.15 2.83 9.12
CA ALA A 31 7.92 2.12 8.10
C ALA A 31 7.03 1.27 7.18
N LEU A 32 5.81 1.72 6.88
CA LEU A 32 4.92 1.04 5.92
C LEU A 32 5.68 0.70 4.62
N PRO A 33 5.50 -0.50 4.06
CA PRO A 33 4.50 -1.52 4.39
C PRO A 33 4.90 -2.48 5.53
N ASP A 34 6.10 -2.36 6.08
CA ASP A 34 6.63 -3.24 7.12
C ASP A 34 6.29 -2.73 8.52
N CYS A 35 6.47 -3.58 9.53
CA CYS A 35 6.22 -3.22 10.92
C CYS A 35 7.38 -3.63 11.83
N ASN A 36 7.49 -2.97 12.99
CA ASN A 36 8.48 -3.32 14.00
C ASN A 36 8.32 -4.80 14.41
N ARG A 37 9.45 -5.47 14.64
CA ARG A 37 9.55 -6.86 15.10
C ARG A 37 8.75 -7.14 16.37
N THR A 38 8.54 -6.12 17.21
CA THR A 38 7.78 -6.20 18.47
C THR A 38 6.28 -5.94 18.30
N CYS A 39 5.80 -5.50 17.13
CA CYS A 39 4.38 -5.27 16.92
C CYS A 39 3.61 -6.59 16.90
N ALA A 40 2.67 -6.74 17.83
CA ALA A 40 1.84 -7.94 18.00
C ALA A 40 0.83 -8.13 16.86
N GLU A 41 0.36 -7.04 16.26
CA GLU A 41 -0.65 -7.07 15.18
C GLU A 41 -0.04 -7.31 13.79
N ALA A 42 1.29 -7.22 13.65
CA ALA A 42 1.95 -7.37 12.37
C ALA A 42 1.71 -8.77 11.78
N LEU A 43 1.38 -8.82 10.49
CA LEU A 43 1.24 -10.07 9.76
C LEU A 43 2.62 -10.67 9.54
N ARG A 44 2.83 -11.88 10.05
CA ARG A 44 3.96 -12.72 9.67
C ARG A 44 3.54 -13.55 8.46
N LEU A 45 4.18 -13.33 7.33
CA LEU A 45 3.90 -14.05 6.09
C LEU A 45 5.16 -14.79 5.66
N THR A 46 5.05 -16.12 5.52
CA THR A 46 6.07 -16.93 4.86
C THR A 46 5.57 -17.22 3.45
N ALA A 47 6.32 -16.79 2.43
CA ALA A 47 5.94 -17.02 1.05
C ALA A 47 6.19 -18.49 0.68
N GLU A 48 5.15 -19.17 0.19
CA GLU A 48 5.26 -20.58 -0.26
C GLU A 48 5.71 -20.69 -1.71
N ARG A 49 5.45 -19.66 -2.50
CA ARG A 49 5.77 -19.58 -3.92
C ARG A 49 6.23 -18.18 -4.30
N GLU A 50 6.89 -18.08 -5.45
CA GLU A 50 7.21 -16.79 -6.01
C GLU A 50 5.94 -16.03 -6.41
N GLN A 51 5.81 -14.78 -5.98
CA GLN A 51 4.69 -13.91 -6.32
C GLN A 51 5.04 -12.43 -6.11
N ARG A 52 4.25 -11.53 -6.71
CA ARG A 52 4.34 -10.09 -6.45
C ARG A 52 3.23 -9.70 -5.49
N LEU A 53 3.60 -9.10 -4.37
CA LEU A 53 2.68 -8.51 -3.41
C LEU A 53 2.50 -7.04 -3.72
N LEU A 54 1.25 -6.55 -3.70
CA LEU A 54 0.93 -5.13 -3.78
C LEU A 54 0.65 -4.60 -2.37
N LEU A 55 1.61 -3.88 -1.80
CA LEU A 55 1.62 -3.50 -0.39
C LEU A 55 1.29 -2.02 -0.19
N CYS A 56 0.53 -1.73 0.86
CA CYS A 56 0.10 -0.38 1.20
C CYS A 56 1.23 0.45 1.81
N ARG A 57 1.43 1.66 1.29
CA ARG A 57 2.37 2.66 1.83
C ARG A 57 1.70 3.88 2.45
N CYS A 58 0.39 4.04 2.28
CA CYS A 58 -0.35 5.23 2.71
C CYS A 58 -1.08 5.06 4.06
N GLY A 59 -1.22 3.83 4.55
CA GLY A 59 -1.93 3.52 5.80
C GLY A 59 -3.46 3.63 5.74
N ARG A 60 -4.04 3.91 4.56
CA ARG A 60 -5.49 4.13 4.37
C ARG A 60 -6.25 2.91 3.88
N SER A 61 -5.55 1.80 3.62
CA SER A 61 -6.19 0.58 3.12
C SER A 61 -7.08 -0.06 4.18
N ALA A 62 -8.26 -0.53 3.80
CA ALA A 62 -9.08 -1.36 4.67
C ALA A 62 -8.48 -2.78 4.84
N ASP A 63 -7.67 -3.21 3.88
CA ASP A 63 -7.09 -4.55 3.78
C ASP A 63 -5.58 -4.56 4.08
N LEU A 64 -5.12 -3.74 5.05
CA LEU A 64 -3.71 -3.75 5.46
C LEU A 64 -3.25 -5.19 5.76
N PRO A 65 -2.07 -5.60 5.24
CA PRO A 65 -1.00 -4.78 4.66
C PRO A 65 -1.10 -4.51 3.16
N TYR A 66 -2.14 -5.00 2.49
CA TYR A 66 -2.27 -4.93 1.04
C TYR A 66 -2.87 -3.59 0.59
N CYS A 67 -2.59 -3.19 -0.64
CA CYS A 67 -3.19 -1.99 -1.23
C CYS A 67 -4.54 -2.33 -1.88
N ASP A 68 -5.58 -1.61 -1.47
CA ASP A 68 -6.96 -1.67 -2.01
C ASP A 68 -7.30 -0.52 -2.97
N GLY A 69 -6.37 0.43 -3.15
CA GLY A 69 -6.57 1.63 -3.96
C GLY A 69 -6.95 2.88 -3.17
N SER A 70 -7.18 2.78 -1.86
CA SER A 70 -7.52 3.89 -0.95
C SER A 70 -6.43 4.96 -0.81
N HIS A 71 -5.24 4.74 -1.41
CA HIS A 71 -4.20 5.76 -1.57
C HIS A 71 -4.60 6.87 -2.55
N SER A 72 -5.45 6.55 -3.54
CA SER A 72 -5.94 7.54 -4.50
C SER A 72 -6.96 8.47 -3.82
N PRO A 73 -6.95 9.79 -4.11
CA PRO A 73 -8.01 10.68 -3.66
C PRO A 73 -9.40 10.17 -4.08
N PRO A 74 -10.50 10.53 -3.40
CA PRO A 74 -11.83 10.25 -3.91
C PRO A 74 -12.08 10.96 -5.25
N ALA A 75 -12.78 10.31 -6.18
CA ALA A 75 -13.28 10.91 -7.41
C ALA A 75 -14.80 10.68 -7.48
N PRO A 76 -15.60 11.55 -6.83
CA PRO A 76 -17.04 11.35 -6.70
C PRO A 76 -17.75 11.53 -8.06
N GLY A 77 -17.31 12.48 -8.88
CA GLY A 77 -17.90 12.74 -10.18
C GLY A 77 -17.34 11.84 -11.29
N LEU A 78 -18.18 11.58 -12.31
CA LEU A 78 -17.73 10.90 -13.53
C LEU A 78 -16.56 11.68 -14.15
N GLY A 79 -16.69 13.00 -14.32
CA GLY A 79 -15.62 13.86 -14.83
C GLY A 79 -14.30 13.76 -14.04
N ASP A 80 -14.37 13.63 -12.72
CA ASP A 80 -13.19 13.44 -11.86
C ASP A 80 -12.50 12.11 -12.12
N LYS A 81 -13.27 11.05 -12.38
CA LYS A 81 -12.75 9.74 -12.76
C LYS A 81 -12.10 9.80 -14.15
N TRP A 82 -12.74 10.47 -15.12
CA TRP A 82 -12.20 10.62 -16.48
C TRP A 82 -10.86 11.36 -16.49
N ARG A 83 -10.69 12.41 -15.68
CA ARG A 83 -9.42 13.14 -15.55
C ARG A 83 -8.21 12.28 -15.17
N ARG A 84 -8.43 11.10 -14.59
CA ARG A 84 -7.34 10.13 -14.29
C ARG A 84 -6.78 9.44 -15.53
N PHE A 85 -7.60 9.28 -16.57
CA PHE A 85 -7.24 8.53 -17.77
C PHE A 85 -6.66 9.42 -18.86
N ILE A 86 -7.17 10.65 -18.98
CA ILE A 86 -6.77 11.60 -20.03
C ILE A 86 -5.67 12.57 -19.58
N GLY A 87 -5.21 12.46 -18.34
CA GLY A 87 -4.28 13.40 -17.71
C GLY A 87 -4.94 14.73 -17.34
N LYS A 88 -4.31 15.47 -16.42
CA LYS A 88 -4.58 16.91 -16.30
C LYS A 88 -3.94 17.57 -17.52
N ALA A 89 -4.73 18.27 -18.33
CA ALA A 89 -4.19 19.31 -19.20
C ALA A 89 -3.50 20.38 -18.32
#